data_AF-A0AAV0Y1Y5-F1
#
_entry.id   AF-A0AAV0Y1Y5-F1
#
_cell.length_a   1.000
_cell.length_b   1.000
_cell.length_c   1.000
_cell.angle_alpha   90.00
_cell.angle_beta   90.00
_cell.angle_gamma   90.00
#
_symmetry.space_group_name_H-M   'P 1'
#
loop_
_entity.id
_entity.type
_entity.pdbx_description
1 polymer ?
#
loop_
_entity_poly.entity_id
_entity_poly.type
_entity_poly.pdbx_seq_one_letter_code
_entity_poly.pdbx_strand_id
1 'polypeptide(L)'
;MTFPILQINPPDHIRSVSITRDRTQSERQSIREVYQELSTRRERGESNISIRYHDGIPKIIPVTIDSKNGNRQQRPTPKES
;
A
#
# COMPACT_ATOMS: atom_id res chain seq x y z
N MET A 1 -6.44 52.79 7.37
CA MET A 1 -6.26 52.24 6.01
C MET A 1 -5.98 50.75 6.17
N THR A 2 -6.87 49.87 5.68
CA THR A 2 -6.74 48.42 5.83
C THR A 2 -6.48 47.81 4.46
N PHE A 3 -5.41 47.03 4.33
CA PHE A 3 -5.07 46.31 3.11
C PHE A 3 -5.67 44.91 3.14
N PRO A 4 -6.29 44.42 2.05
CA PRO A 4 -6.79 43.06 2.00
C PRO A 4 -5.62 42.07 1.89
N ILE A 5 -5.61 41.08 2.77
CA ILE A 5 -4.68 39.95 2.71
C ILE A 5 -5.15 39.02 1.59
N LEU A 6 -4.31 38.80 0.59
CA LEU A 6 -4.56 37.82 -0.46
C LEU A 6 -4.37 36.42 0.12
N GLN A 7 -5.46 35.67 0.22
CA GLN A 7 -5.47 34.29 0.69
C GLN A 7 -4.99 33.38 -0.45
N ILE A 8 -3.71 33.01 -0.40
CA ILE A 8 -3.09 32.08 -1.36
C ILE A 8 -3.49 30.67 -0.93
N ASN A 9 -4.42 30.03 -1.65
CA ASN A 9 -4.68 28.61 -1.48
C ASN A 9 -3.46 27.85 -2.02
N PRO A 10 -2.74 27.06 -1.20
CA PRO A 10 -1.66 26.23 -1.71
C PRO A 10 -2.24 25.23 -2.72
N PRO A 11 -1.54 24.94 -3.83
CA PRO A 11 -2.06 24.03 -4.82
C PRO A 11 -2.27 22.66 -4.19
N ASP A 12 -3.52 22.24 -4.13
CA ASP A 12 -3.88 20.87 -3.83
C ASP A 12 -3.22 19.95 -4.88
N HIS A 13 -2.91 18.73 -4.48
CA HIS A 13 -2.40 17.63 -5.32
C HIS A 13 -0.88 17.59 -5.56
N ILE A 14 -0.12 17.30 -4.50
CA ILE A 14 1.13 16.54 -4.65
C ILE A 14 0.75 15.16 -5.19
N ARG A 15 0.81 14.98 -6.51
CA ARG A 15 0.62 13.67 -7.14
C ARG A 15 1.77 12.77 -6.70
N SER A 16 1.46 11.57 -6.20
CA SER A 16 2.48 10.58 -5.85
C SER A 16 3.19 10.14 -7.14
N VAL A 17 4.43 10.61 -7.32
CA VAL A 17 5.29 10.16 -8.42
C VAL A 17 5.90 8.83 -8.01
N SER A 18 5.61 7.77 -8.77
CA SER A 18 6.26 6.47 -8.59
C SER A 18 7.40 6.33 -9.58
N ILE A 19 8.64 6.30 -9.09
CA ILE A 19 9.82 5.96 -9.88
C ILE A 19 10.06 4.47 -9.73
N THR A 20 9.92 3.72 -10.82
CA THR A 20 10.14 2.26 -10.82
C THR A 20 11.36 1.96 -11.70
N ARG A 21 12.31 1.17 -11.20
CA ARG A 21 13.40 0.67 -12.04
C ARG A 21 12.88 -0.39 -12.99
N ASP A 22 13.48 -0.48 -14.17
CA ASP A 22 13.26 -1.62 -15.04
C ASP A 22 13.80 -2.89 -14.38
N ARG A 23 12.94 -3.89 -14.28
CA ARG A 23 13.31 -5.20 -13.75
C ARG A 23 13.90 -6.06 -14.87
N THR A 24 14.87 -6.90 -14.54
CA THR A 24 15.36 -7.90 -15.48
C THR A 24 14.29 -8.98 -15.71
N GLN A 25 14.44 -9.79 -16.77
CA GLN A 25 13.53 -10.91 -17.02
C GLN A 25 13.53 -11.91 -15.85
N SER A 26 14.71 -12.19 -15.29
CA SER A 26 14.86 -13.09 -14.14
C SER A 26 14.14 -12.57 -12.89
N GLU A 27 14.20 -11.27 -12.62
CA GLU A 27 13.50 -10.64 -11.50
C GLU A 27 11.99 -10.67 -11.69
N ARG A 28 11.49 -10.43 -12.91
CA ARG A 28 10.06 -10.55 -13.22
C ARG A 28 9.57 -11.97 -12.98
N GLN A 29 10.37 -12.96 -13.37
CA GLN A 29 10.04 -14.36 -13.22
C GLN A 29 10.03 -14.78 -11.74
N SER A 30 11.04 -14.39 -10.95
CA SER A 30 11.08 -14.69 -9.51
C SER A 30 9.90 -14.04 -8.77
N ILE A 31 9.55 -12.80 -9.11
CA ILE A 31 8.37 -12.14 -8.55
C ILE A 31 7.12 -12.95 -8.89
N ARG A 32 6.92 -13.34 -10.15
CA ARG A 32 5.77 -14.12 -10.58
C ARG A 32 5.64 -15.43 -9.79
N GLU A 33 6.75 -16.14 -9.60
CA GLU A 33 6.79 -17.39 -8.83
C GLU A 33 6.34 -17.17 -7.38
N VAL A 34 6.81 -16.11 -6.73
CA VAL A 34 6.40 -15.77 -5.36
C VAL A 34 4.91 -15.47 -5.26
N TYR A 35 4.33 -14.76 -6.24
CA TYR A 35 2.88 -14.51 -6.28
C TYR A 35 2.06 -15.78 -6.55
N GLN A 36 2.55 -16.66 -7.42
CA GLN A 36 1.91 -17.95 -7.68
C GLN A 36 1.93 -18.82 -6.43
N GLU A 37 3.06 -18.92 -5.74
CA GLU A 37 3.19 -19.65 -4.48
C GLU A 37 2.23 -19.10 -3.42
N LEU A 38 2.10 -17.77 -3.30
CA LEU A 38 1.15 -17.15 -2.39
C LEU A 38 -0.29 -17.58 -2.71
N SER A 39 -0.68 -17.61 -3.99
CA SER A 39 -2.02 -18.07 -4.41
C SER A 39 -2.25 -19.53 -4.02
N THR A 40 -1.29 -20.40 -4.35
CA THR A 40 -1.39 -21.84 -4.03
C THR A 40 -1.49 -22.09 -2.52
N ARG A 41 -0.73 -21.37 -1.71
CA ARG A 41 -0.81 -21.50 -0.24
C ARG A 41 -2.15 -21.00 0.30
N ARG A 42 -2.71 -19.93 -0.26
CA ARG A 42 -4.05 -19.44 0.09
C ARG A 42 -5.14 -20.45 -0.28
N GLU A 43 -5.05 -21.07 -1.45
CA GLU A 43 -5.98 -22.14 -1.87
C GLU A 43 -5.90 -23.37 -0.95
N ARG A 44 -4.74 -23.64 -0.36
CA ARG A 44 -4.55 -24.70 0.65
C ARG A 44 -5.06 -24.31 2.05
N GLY A 45 -5.55 -23.08 2.23
CA GLY A 45 -6.12 -22.60 3.50
C GLY A 45 -5.18 -21.73 4.34
N GLU A 46 -3.97 -21.40 3.86
CA GLU A 46 -3.08 -20.47 4.55
C GLU A 46 -3.51 -19.02 4.30
N SER A 47 -4.32 -18.46 5.20
CA SER A 47 -4.84 -17.08 5.08
C SER A 47 -3.93 -16.02 5.73
N ASN A 48 -3.12 -16.40 6.72
CA ASN A 48 -2.27 -15.49 7.50
C ASN A 48 -0.89 -15.27 6.87
N ILE A 49 -0.84 -15.08 5.54
CA ILE A 49 0.41 -14.87 4.80
C ILE A 49 0.31 -13.68 3.85
N SER A 50 1.42 -12.98 3.67
CA SER A 50 1.54 -11.82 2.79
C SER A 50 2.93 -11.74 2.16
N ILE A 51 3.07 -11.00 1.07
CA ILE A 51 4.37 -10.71 0.47
C ILE A 51 4.94 -9.43 1.09
N ARG A 52 6.18 -9.49 1.57
CA ARG A 52 7.00 -8.32 1.91
C ARG A 52 8.29 -8.33 1.12
N TYR A 53 8.83 -7.13 0.87
CA TYR A 53 10.11 -6.96 0.20
C TYR A 53 11.20 -6.78 1.25
N HIS A 54 12.23 -7.61 1.20
CA HIS A 54 13.45 -7.49 1.98
C HIS A 54 14.61 -7.27 1.01
N ASP A 55 15.30 -6.12 1.10
CA ASP A 55 16.35 -5.72 0.15
C ASP A 55 15.90 -5.76 -1.32
N GLY A 56 14.64 -5.42 -1.58
CA GLY A 56 14.06 -5.47 -2.93
C GLY A 56 13.68 -6.88 -3.42
N ILE A 57 13.88 -7.92 -2.60
CA ILE A 57 13.50 -9.30 -2.90
C ILE A 57 12.15 -9.61 -2.25
N PRO A 58 11.12 -10.01 -3.02
CA PRO A 58 9.83 -10.40 -2.46
C PRO A 58 9.92 -11.73 -1.72
N LYS A 59 9.32 -11.82 -0.53
CA LYS A 59 9.23 -13.03 0.28
C LYS A 59 7.84 -13.17 0.88
N ILE A 60 7.32 -14.39 0.92
CA ILE A 60 6.08 -14.69 1.65
C ILE A 60 6.42 -14.81 3.13
N ILE A 61 5.74 -14.04 3.95
CA ILE A 61 5.90 -14.06 5.39
C ILE A 61 4.54 -14.25 6.08
N PRO A 62 4.52 -14.84 7.29
CA PRO A 62 3.32 -14.86 8.10
C PRO A 62 2.94 -13.43 8.52
N VAL A 63 1.64 -13.14 8.48
CA VAL A 63 1.07 -11.94 9.05
C VAL A 63 0.82 -12.23 10.53
N THR A 64 1.70 -11.75 11.41
CA THR A 64 1.38 -11.66 12.83
C THR A 64 0.30 -10.61 13.01
N ILE A 65 -0.90 -11.05 13.38
CA ILE A 65 -1.98 -10.15 13.78
C ILE A 65 -1.62 -9.70 15.20
N ASP A 66 -0.77 -8.68 15.29
CA ASP A 66 -0.58 -7.99 16.57
C ASP A 66 -1.94 -7.43 16.96
N SER A 67 -2.59 -8.04 17.96
CA SER A 67 -3.95 -7.69 18.41
C SER A 67 -4.03 -6.31 19.10
N LYS A 68 -3.09 -5.41 18.80
CA LYS A 68 -3.02 -4.03 19.27
C LYS A 68 -3.26 -3.06 18.11
N ASN A 69 -4.48 -3.03 17.56
CA ASN A 69 -5.06 -1.79 17.02
C ASN A 69 -6.54 -1.97 16.63
N GLY A 70 -7.40 -2.02 17.64
CA GLY A 70 -8.75 -1.48 17.51
C GLY A 70 -8.70 0.02 17.75
N ASN A 71 -8.51 0.84 16.71
CA ASN A 71 -9.05 2.22 16.65
C ASN A 71 -8.72 2.93 15.32
N ARG A 72 -9.80 3.24 14.57
CA ARG A 72 -10.07 4.45 13.76
C ARG A 72 -9.16 4.65 12.52
N GLN A 73 -9.68 4.89 11.31
CA GLN A 73 -10.74 5.83 10.97
C GLN A 73 -11.59 5.32 9.77
N GLN A 74 -12.86 5.00 10.00
CA GLN A 74 -13.89 5.23 8.97
C GLN A 74 -14.46 6.61 9.26
N ARG A 75 -14.23 7.56 8.36
CA ARG A 75 -14.83 8.91 8.43
C ARG A 75 -16.25 8.79 7.84
N PRO A 76 -17.34 9.01 8.60
CA PRO A 76 -18.66 9.04 8.01
C PRO A 76 -18.81 10.35 7.20
N THR A 77 -19.15 10.21 5.92
CA THR A 77 -19.58 11.34 5.07
C THR A 77 -20.93 11.86 5.57
N PRO A 78 -21.14 13.17 5.77
CA PRO A 78 -22.45 13.70 6.04
C PRO A 78 -23.30 13.61 4.77
N LYS A 79 -24.50 13.05 4.88
CA LYS A 79 -25.57 13.23 3.90
C LYS A 79 -26.23 14.57 4.19
N GLU A 80 -26.08 15.53 3.30
CA GLU A 80 -26.85 16.77 3.34
C GLU A 80 -28.26 16.50 2.79
N SER A 81 -29.27 16.98 3.52
CA SER A 81 -30.70 16.83 3.23
C SER A 81 -31.23 18.02 2.44
#